data_AF-A0A951RR36-F1
#
_entry.id   AF-A0A951RR36-F1
#
_cell.length_a   1.000
_cell.length_b   1.000
_cell.length_c   1.000
_cell.angle_alpha   90.00
_cell.angle_beta   90.00
_cell.angle_gamma   90.00
#
_symmetry.space_group_name_H-M   'P 1'
#
loop_
_entity.id
_entity.type
_entity.pdbx_description
1 polymer ?
#
loop_
_entity_poly.entity_id
_entity_poly.type
_entity_poly.pdbx_seq_one_letter_code
_entity_poly.pdbx_strand_id
1 'polypeptide(L)'
;MKPRVHVYLTDDMATALDRLATRPGVSKSALVEAALRTFLSPDGGDKREAALARRLDRLTRQFGRLERDLMILTEAFALFARTELSVLPSLSPADQAAVRALGEERFTAFATELARRLEKGKRLFRDAVEEVSPNAADFFSHTEVDDATLKEPEA
;
A
#
# COMPACT_ATOMS: atom_id res chain seq x y z
N MET A 1 20.04 -18.97 -40.08
CA MET A 1 21.50 -18.77 -40.24
C MET A 1 21.85 -17.42 -39.64
N LYS A 2 22.88 -17.29 -38.78
CA LYS A 2 23.24 -16.00 -38.17
C LYS A 2 24.32 -15.32 -39.02
N PRO A 3 24.08 -14.13 -39.61
CA PRO A 3 25.10 -13.42 -40.37
C PRO A 3 26.24 -12.98 -39.45
N ARG A 4 27.50 -13.09 -39.92
CA ARG A 4 28.67 -12.53 -39.22
C ARG A 4 28.74 -11.03 -39.47
N VAL A 5 28.86 -10.27 -38.40
CA VAL A 5 29.01 -8.81 -38.44
C VAL A 5 30.32 -8.45 -37.74
N HIS A 6 31.18 -7.68 -38.40
CA HIS A 6 32.40 -7.14 -37.82
C HIS A 6 32.15 -5.71 -37.35
N VAL A 7 32.36 -5.44 -36.06
CA VAL A 7 32.15 -4.12 -35.45
C VAL A 7 33.32 -3.81 -34.54
N TYR A 8 33.76 -2.56 -34.53
CA TYR A 8 34.77 -2.08 -33.59
C TYR A 8 34.09 -1.65 -32.29
N LEU A 9 34.66 -2.06 -31.15
CA LEU A 9 34.28 -1.61 -29.82
C LEU A 9 35.46 -0.83 -29.25
N THR A 10 35.17 0.17 -28.43
CA THR A 10 36.19 0.82 -27.60
C THR A 10 36.72 -0.16 -26.55
N ASP A 11 37.95 0.06 -26.07
CA ASP A 11 38.63 -0.87 -25.14
C ASP A 11 37.85 -1.10 -23.84
N ASP A 12 37.19 -0.06 -23.34
CA ASP A 12 36.32 -0.12 -22.16
C ASP A 12 35.09 -1.01 -22.40
N MET A 13 34.46 -0.90 -23.58
CA MET A 13 33.30 -1.71 -23.97
C MET A 13 33.67 -3.17 -24.24
N ALA A 14 34.81 -3.41 -24.89
CA ALA A 14 35.34 -4.76 -25.06
C ALA A 14 35.61 -5.43 -23.71
N THR A 15 36.24 -4.70 -22.78
CA THR A 15 36.50 -5.19 -21.41
C THR A 15 35.20 -5.48 -20.65
N ALA A 16 34.20 -4.61 -20.76
CA ALA A 16 32.89 -4.81 -20.13
C ALA A 16 32.16 -6.04 -20.70
N LEU A 17 32.17 -6.22 -22.03
CA LEU A 17 31.58 -7.38 -22.70
C LEU A 17 32.26 -8.69 -22.26
N ASP A 18 33.58 -8.68 -22.14
CA ASP A 18 34.37 -9.83 -21.71
C ASP A 18 34.04 -10.23 -20.28
N ARG A 19 33.93 -9.24 -19.39
CA ARG A 19 33.48 -9.46 -18.01
C ARG A 19 32.09 -10.09 -17.95
N LEU A 20 31.14 -9.61 -18.74
CA LEU A 20 29.76 -10.14 -18.76
C LEU A 20 29.70 -11.57 -19.33
N ALA A 21 30.57 -11.89 -20.29
CA ALA A 21 30.65 -13.21 -20.92
C ALA A 21 31.37 -14.27 -20.08
N THR A 22 31.91 -13.93 -18.90
CA THR A 22 32.49 -14.93 -17.98
C THR A 22 31.45 -15.85 -17.34
N ARG A 23 30.16 -15.50 -17.42
CA ARG A 23 29.07 -16.31 -16.85
C ARG A 23 28.85 -17.59 -17.66
N PRO A 24 28.75 -18.77 -17.02
CA PRO A 24 28.45 -20.02 -17.71
C PRO A 24 27.18 -19.91 -18.55
N GLY A 25 27.25 -20.32 -19.83
CA GLY A 25 26.11 -20.34 -20.74
C GLY A 25 25.84 -19.03 -21.49
N VAL A 26 26.64 -17.97 -21.31
CA VAL A 26 26.45 -16.68 -21.98
C VAL A 26 27.65 -16.35 -22.89
N SER A 27 27.44 -16.38 -24.21
CA SER A 27 28.49 -15.99 -25.16
C SER A 27 28.46 -14.49 -25.48
N LYS A 28 29.61 -13.91 -25.89
CA LYS A 28 29.70 -12.52 -26.34
C LYS A 28 28.70 -12.22 -27.47
N SER A 29 28.57 -13.12 -28.45
CA SER A 29 27.59 -12.96 -29.53
C SER A 29 26.14 -12.99 -29.03
N ALA A 30 25.82 -13.82 -28.02
CA ALA A 30 24.48 -13.85 -27.43
C ALA A 30 24.16 -12.54 -26.68
N LEU A 31 25.14 -11.97 -25.96
CA LEU A 31 25.01 -10.68 -25.29
C LEU A 31 24.78 -9.54 -26.29
N VAL A 32 25.62 -9.45 -27.33
CA VAL A 32 25.51 -8.42 -28.37
C VAL A 32 24.18 -8.53 -29.10
N GLU A 33 23.75 -9.75 -29.45
CA GLU A 33 22.46 -9.99 -30.09
C GLU A 33 21.27 -9.61 -29.18
N ALA A 34 21.35 -9.91 -27.87
CA ALA A 34 20.33 -9.52 -26.91
C ALA A 34 20.26 -8.00 -26.70
N ALA A 35 21.42 -7.33 -26.65
CA ALA A 35 21.50 -5.87 -26.56
C ALA A 35 20.91 -5.21 -27.81
N LEU A 36 21.31 -5.66 -29.01
CA LEU A 36 20.77 -5.16 -30.28
C LEU A 36 19.26 -5.40 -30.40
N ARG A 37 18.77 -6.59 -30.02
CA ARG A 37 17.33 -6.88 -30.01
C ARG A 37 16.58 -5.95 -29.06
N THR A 38 17.16 -5.62 -27.91
CA THR A 38 16.55 -4.69 -26.95
C THR A 38 16.55 -3.27 -27.50
N PHE A 39 17.65 -2.83 -28.11
CA PHE A 39 17.81 -1.49 -28.69
C PHE A 39 16.90 -1.27 -29.90
N LEU A 40 16.77 -2.27 -30.77
CA LEU A 40 15.98 -2.21 -32.00
C LEU A 40 14.49 -2.55 -31.78
N SER A 41 14.09 -2.95 -30.58
CA SER A 41 12.68 -3.23 -30.29
C SER A 41 11.93 -1.91 -30.09
N PRO A 42 10.90 -1.61 -30.91
CA PRO A 42 10.07 -0.41 -30.74
C PRO A 42 9.37 -0.37 -29.36
N ASP A 43 9.22 -1.54 -28.75
CA ASP A 43 8.41 -1.75 -27.55
C ASP A 43 9.25 -1.80 -26.25
N GLY A 44 10.57 -1.93 -26.34
CA GLY A 44 11.40 -2.31 -25.19
C GLY A 44 11.57 -1.21 -24.14
N GLY A 45 11.74 0.03 -24.60
CA GLY A 45 11.75 1.23 -23.76
C GLY A 45 10.33 1.56 -23.30
N ASP A 46 9.43 1.71 -24.26
CA ASP A 46 8.06 2.17 -24.06
C ASP A 46 7.24 1.26 -23.15
N LYS A 47 7.36 -0.08 -23.24
CA LYS A 47 6.63 -0.99 -22.34
C LYS A 47 7.14 -0.94 -20.91
N ARG A 48 8.45 -0.79 -20.70
CA ARG A 48 9.04 -0.68 -19.35
C ARG A 48 8.66 0.64 -18.71
N GLU A 49 8.74 1.72 -19.48
CA GLU A 49 8.35 3.06 -19.05
C GLU A 49 6.85 3.13 -18.76
N ALA A 50 5.99 2.55 -19.62
CA ALA A 50 4.56 2.46 -19.38
C ALA A 50 4.21 1.62 -18.14
N ALA A 51 4.93 0.50 -17.90
CA ALA A 51 4.74 -0.30 -16.69
C ALA A 51 5.13 0.48 -15.42
N LEU A 52 6.21 1.27 -15.49
CA LEU A 52 6.64 2.14 -14.40
C LEU A 52 5.60 3.25 -14.15
N ALA A 53 5.13 3.93 -15.21
CA ALA A 53 4.09 4.96 -15.11
C ALA A 53 2.82 4.42 -14.44
N ARG A 54 2.33 3.24 -14.86
CA ARG A 54 1.16 2.59 -14.23
C ARG A 54 1.38 2.27 -12.74
N ARG A 55 2.61 1.90 -12.36
CA ARG A 55 2.97 1.65 -10.96
C ARG A 55 2.97 2.95 -10.16
N LEU A 56 3.52 4.03 -10.72
CA LEU A 56 3.50 5.36 -10.12
C LEU A 56 2.08 5.88 -9.96
N ASP A 57 1.23 5.77 -10.98
CA ASP A 57 -0.19 6.15 -10.89
C ASP A 57 -0.92 5.41 -9.76
N ARG A 58 -0.63 4.12 -9.61
CA ARG A 58 -1.19 3.30 -8.52
C ARG A 58 -0.73 3.80 -7.15
N LEU A 59 0.55 4.16 -7.01
CA LEU A 59 1.11 4.73 -5.78
C LEU A 59 0.47 6.09 -5.48
N THR A 60 0.33 6.96 -6.47
CA THR A 60 -0.34 8.27 -6.31
C THR A 60 -1.77 8.10 -5.79
N ARG A 61 -2.53 7.15 -6.35
CA ARG A 61 -3.89 6.84 -5.85
C ARG A 61 -3.87 6.26 -4.43
N GLN A 62 -2.86 5.47 -4.07
CA GLN A 62 -2.70 4.97 -2.71
C GLN A 62 -2.37 6.10 -1.73
N PHE A 63 -1.50 7.03 -2.11
CA PHE A 63 -1.18 8.22 -1.31
C PHE A 63 -2.41 9.11 -1.11
N GLY A 64 -3.20 9.36 -2.16
CA GLY A 64 -4.43 10.14 -2.01
C GLY A 64 -5.47 9.49 -1.07
N ARG A 65 -5.52 8.15 -1.00
CA ARG A 65 -6.34 7.45 0.00
C ARG A 65 -5.76 7.61 1.41
N LEU A 66 -4.45 7.42 1.56
CA LEU A 66 -3.78 7.60 2.85
C LEU A 66 -3.94 9.02 3.40
N GLU A 67 -3.82 10.04 2.54
CA GLU A 67 -4.04 11.44 2.90
C GLU A 67 -5.46 11.65 3.44
N ARG A 68 -6.47 11.12 2.75
CA ARG A 68 -7.86 11.17 3.23
C ARG A 68 -8.03 10.46 4.57
N ASP A 69 -7.48 9.26 4.72
CA ASP A 69 -7.59 8.48 5.95
C ASP A 69 -6.92 9.22 7.13
N LEU A 70 -5.78 9.89 6.87
CA LEU A 70 -5.12 10.74 7.84
C LEU A 70 -5.96 11.97 8.21
N MET A 71 -6.58 12.64 7.23
CA MET A 71 -7.49 13.76 7.52
C MET A 71 -8.65 13.31 8.42
N ILE A 72 -9.29 12.18 8.10
CA ILE A 72 -10.39 11.63 8.91
C ILE A 72 -9.89 11.32 10.33
N LEU A 73 -8.72 10.70 10.47
CA LEU A 73 -8.13 10.41 11.77
C LEU A 73 -7.84 11.69 12.56
N THR A 74 -7.32 12.74 11.91
CA THR A 74 -7.06 14.04 12.54
C THR A 74 -8.36 14.69 13.02
N GLU A 75 -9.40 14.71 12.20
CA GLU A 75 -10.71 15.26 12.58
C GLU A 75 -11.34 14.46 13.74
N ALA A 76 -11.30 13.13 13.68
CA ALA A 76 -11.80 12.26 14.75
C ALA A 76 -11.02 12.47 16.06
N PHE A 77 -9.70 12.61 16.00
CA PHE A 77 -8.88 12.89 17.17
C PHE A 77 -9.17 14.28 17.76
N ALA A 78 -9.38 15.30 16.91
CA ALA A 78 -9.76 16.63 17.37
C ALA A 78 -11.11 16.61 18.11
N LEU A 79 -12.11 15.89 17.58
CA LEU A 79 -13.40 15.69 18.24
C LEU A 79 -13.27 14.93 19.57
N PHE A 80 -12.45 13.87 19.58
CA PHE A 80 -12.15 13.12 20.80
C PHE A 80 -11.52 14.04 21.86
N ALA A 81 -10.43 14.74 21.52
CA ALA A 81 -9.74 15.64 22.44
C ALA A 81 -10.65 16.75 22.97
N ARG A 82 -11.50 17.34 22.11
CA ARG A 82 -12.49 18.34 22.53
C ARG A 82 -13.49 17.77 23.53
N THR A 83 -13.99 16.56 23.28
CA THR A 83 -14.96 15.89 24.15
C THR A 83 -14.32 15.57 25.51
N GLU A 84 -13.14 14.96 25.50
CA GLU A 84 -12.40 14.64 26.72
C GLU A 84 -12.11 15.89 27.56
N LEU A 85 -11.59 16.97 26.96
CA LEU A 85 -11.31 18.21 27.67
C LEU A 85 -12.57 18.90 28.21
N SER A 86 -13.75 18.62 27.63
CA SER A 86 -15.02 19.16 28.11
C SER A 86 -15.60 18.35 29.28
N VAL A 87 -15.26 17.06 29.38
CA VAL A 87 -15.82 16.12 30.37
C VAL A 87 -14.84 15.83 31.51
N LEU A 88 -13.54 16.05 31.31
CA LEU A 88 -12.51 15.81 32.31
C LEU A 88 -12.77 16.63 33.58
N PRO A 89 -12.95 15.97 34.75
CA PRO A 89 -13.19 16.68 35.99
C PRO A 89 -11.96 17.52 36.37
N SER A 90 -12.18 18.76 36.82
CA SER A 90 -11.12 19.63 37.31
C SER A 90 -10.50 19.02 38.57
N LEU A 91 -9.19 18.71 38.51
CA LEU A 91 -8.45 18.12 39.62
C LEU A 91 -8.04 19.17 40.66
N SER A 92 -8.21 18.84 41.94
CA SER A 92 -7.67 19.64 43.03
C SER A 92 -6.13 19.73 42.91
N PRO A 93 -5.48 20.85 43.31
CA PRO A 93 -4.02 20.95 43.27
C PRO A 93 -3.28 19.85 44.03
N ALA A 94 -3.90 19.32 45.10
CA ALA A 94 -3.32 18.25 45.92
C ALA A 94 -3.27 16.90 45.19
N ASP A 95 -4.28 16.60 44.36
CA ASP A 95 -4.40 15.31 43.66
C ASP A 95 -3.66 15.29 42.32
N GLN A 96 -3.30 16.45 41.78
CA GLN A 96 -2.66 16.56 40.46
C GLN A 96 -1.38 15.74 40.34
N ALA A 97 -0.52 15.71 41.36
CA ALA A 97 0.72 14.96 41.33
C ALA A 97 0.47 13.44 41.28
N ALA A 98 -0.45 12.95 42.11
CA ALA A 98 -0.79 11.53 42.17
C ALA A 98 -1.49 11.05 40.88
N VAL A 99 -2.42 11.84 40.33
CA VAL A 99 -3.11 11.51 39.09
C VAL A 99 -2.16 11.53 37.88
N ARG A 100 -1.23 12.49 37.82
CA ARG A 100 -0.18 12.51 36.77
C ARG A 100 0.71 11.28 36.85
N ALA A 101 1.18 10.91 38.04
CA ALA A 101 2.01 9.72 38.23
C ALA A 101 1.29 8.44 37.79
N LEU A 102 0.00 8.29 38.15
CA LEU A 102 -0.83 7.16 37.73
C LEU A 102 -1.07 7.16 36.21
N GLY A 103 -1.24 8.34 35.61
CA GLY A 103 -1.37 8.50 34.15
C GLY A 103 -0.13 8.02 33.41
N GLU A 104 1.06 8.43 33.86
CA GLU A 104 2.35 8.01 33.30
C GLU A 104 2.57 6.50 33.42
N GLU A 105 2.24 5.90 34.57
CA GLU A 105 2.31 4.46 34.79
C GLU A 105 1.42 3.70 33.78
N ARG A 106 0.16 4.13 33.65
CA ARG A 106 -0.81 3.54 32.72
C ARG A 106 -0.39 3.70 31.27
N PHE A 107 0.13 4.87 30.89
CA PHE A 107 0.62 5.13 29.54
C PHE A 107 1.82 4.26 29.20
N THR A 108 2.76 4.09 30.13
CA THR A 108 3.94 3.23 29.95
C THR A 108 3.53 1.76 29.76
N ALA A 109 2.57 1.27 30.55
CA ALA A 109 2.04 -0.08 30.40
C ALA A 109 1.34 -0.27 29.04
N PHE A 110 0.53 0.71 28.62
CA PHE A 110 -0.10 0.73 27.30
C PHE A 110 0.93 0.71 26.17
N ALA A 111 1.93 1.59 26.21
CA ALA A 111 2.96 1.70 25.18
C ALA A 111 3.77 0.40 25.06
N THR A 112 4.06 -0.25 26.18
CA THR A 112 4.77 -1.54 26.22
C THR A 112 3.95 -2.65 25.58
N GLU A 113 2.65 -2.74 25.89
CA GLU A 113 1.76 -3.72 25.28
C GLU A 113 1.56 -3.45 23.77
N LEU A 114 1.46 -2.18 23.37
CA LEU A 114 1.38 -1.77 21.97
C LEU A 114 2.65 -2.17 21.20
N ALA A 115 3.84 -1.88 21.74
CA ALA A 115 5.11 -2.27 21.15
C ALA A 115 5.20 -3.79 20.95
N ARG A 116 4.88 -4.57 21.99
CA ARG A 116 4.85 -6.04 21.95
C ARG A 116 3.89 -6.58 20.89
N ARG A 117 2.80 -5.86 20.59
CA ARG A 117 1.85 -6.27 19.54
C ARG A 117 2.33 -5.90 18.16
N LEU A 118 2.91 -4.72 17.98
CA LEU A 118 3.50 -4.29 16.71
C LEU A 118 4.62 -5.24 16.26
N GLU A 119 5.46 -5.68 17.19
CA GLU A 119 6.48 -6.73 16.93
C GLU A 119 5.89 -8.05 16.43
N LYS A 120 4.68 -8.39 16.88
CA LYS A 120 3.96 -9.62 16.48
C LYS A 120 3.16 -9.45 15.18
N GLY A 121 3.17 -8.26 14.56
CA GLY A 121 2.51 -7.98 13.29
C GLY A 121 0.97 -8.02 13.30
N LYS A 122 0.34 -8.09 14.49
CA LYS A 122 -1.12 -8.17 14.62
C LYS A 122 -1.76 -6.79 14.51
N ARG A 123 -2.65 -6.59 13.55
CA ARG A 123 -3.36 -5.32 13.33
C ARG A 123 -4.69 -5.32 14.08
N LEU A 124 -4.66 -4.88 15.33
CA LEU A 124 -5.82 -4.77 16.24
C LEU A 124 -7.01 -4.04 15.58
N PHE A 125 -6.73 -2.99 14.81
CA PHE A 125 -7.75 -2.20 14.12
C PHE A 125 -8.41 -2.96 12.97
N ARG A 126 -7.70 -3.88 12.30
CA ARG A 126 -8.31 -4.70 11.24
C ARG A 126 -9.27 -5.72 11.84
N ASP A 127 -8.85 -6.38 12.92
CA ASP A 127 -9.67 -7.38 13.60
C ASP A 127 -10.93 -6.74 14.21
N ALA A 128 -10.80 -5.54 14.82
CA ALA A 128 -11.93 -4.81 15.38
C ALA A 128 -12.85 -4.17 14.32
N VAL A 129 -12.32 -3.71 13.18
CA VAL A 129 -13.13 -3.15 12.08
C VAL A 129 -13.80 -4.24 11.24
N GLU A 130 -13.20 -5.43 11.09
CA GLU A 130 -13.87 -6.58 10.46
C GLU A 130 -15.03 -7.10 11.33
N GLU A 131 -14.97 -6.96 12.65
CA GLU A 131 -16.06 -7.30 13.57
C GLU A 131 -17.22 -6.27 13.53
N VAL A 132 -16.93 -5.01 13.15
CA VAL A 132 -17.90 -3.90 13.14
C VAL A 132 -18.38 -3.52 11.74
N SER A 133 -17.63 -3.86 10.67
CA SER A 133 -18.05 -3.62 9.29
C SER A 133 -19.09 -4.66 8.88
N PRO A 134 -20.35 -4.25 8.59
CA PRO A 134 -21.30 -5.16 7.98
C PRO A 134 -20.73 -5.64 6.65
N ASN A 135 -20.91 -6.91 6.35
CA ASN A 135 -20.45 -7.49 5.10
C ASN A 135 -21.16 -6.77 3.94
N ALA A 136 -20.49 -6.56 2.80
CA ALA A 136 -21.16 -5.95 1.64
C ALA A 136 -22.37 -6.80 1.16
N ALA A 137 -22.41 -8.07 1.55
CA ALA A 137 -23.55 -8.98 1.38
C ALA A 137 -24.76 -8.63 2.27
N ASP A 138 -24.57 -7.94 3.39
CA ASP A 138 -25.65 -7.55 4.32
C ASP A 138 -26.46 -6.34 3.80
N PHE A 139 -25.91 -5.59 2.82
CA PHE A 139 -26.57 -4.43 2.24
C PHE A 139 -27.38 -4.73 0.97
N PHE A 140 -27.27 -5.93 0.39
CA PHE A 140 -28.01 -6.32 -0.82
C PHE A 140 -28.76 -7.63 -0.62
N SER A 141 -29.77 -7.63 0.24
CA SER A 141 -30.88 -8.59 0.13
C SER A 141 -31.81 -8.17 -1.02
N HIS A 142 -31.35 -8.30 -2.27
CA HIS A 142 -32.26 -8.29 -3.42
C HIS A 142 -32.98 -9.64 -3.49
N THR A 143 -34.00 -9.81 -2.65
CA THR A 143 -35.05 -10.83 -2.90
C THR A 143 -36.41 -10.41 -2.33
N GLU A 144 -36.69 -9.10 -2.29
CA GLU A 144 -38.04 -8.57 -2.10
C GLU A 144 -38.32 -7.44 -3.10
N VAL A 145 -38.12 -7.70 -4.39
CA VAL A 145 -38.76 -6.93 -5.47
C VAL A 145 -39.07 -7.87 -6.63
N ASP A 146 -39.88 -8.89 -6.39
CA ASP A 146 -40.46 -9.70 -7.48
C ASP A 146 -41.82 -10.32 -7.07
N ASP A 147 -42.63 -9.58 -6.32
CA ASP A 147 -44.05 -9.92 -6.13
C ASP A 147 -44.98 -8.71 -6.33
N ALA A 148 -44.60 -7.82 -7.24
CA ALA A 148 -45.55 -6.95 -7.93
C ALA A 148 -45.83 -7.58 -9.31
N THR A 149 -46.42 -8.77 -9.28
CA THR A 149 -46.99 -9.40 -10.47
C THR A 149 -48.01 -8.44 -11.07
N LEU A 150 -47.72 -8.03 -12.30
CA LEU A 150 -48.62 -7.39 -13.24
C LEU A 150 -49.97 -8.13 -13.25
N LYS A 151 -51.02 -7.52 -12.71
CA LYS A 151 -52.39 -7.81 -13.14
C LYS A 151 -52.69 -6.88 -14.32
N GLU A 152 -52.58 -7.43 -15.53
CA GLU A 152 -53.33 -6.88 -16.67
C GLU A 152 -54.83 -7.21 -16.51
N PRO A 153 -55.73 -6.35 -17.00
CA PRO A 153 -57.17 -6.50 -16.79
C PRO A 153 -57.78 -7.47 -17.81
N GLU A 154 -58.55 -8.45 -17.34
CA GLU A 154 -59.50 -9.19 -18.18
C GLU A 154 -60.94 -8.77 -17.86
N ALA A 155 -61.64 -8.39 -18.94
CA ALA A 155 -63.08 -8.13 -19.13
C ALA A 155 -63.67 -6.83 -18.53
#